data_AF-E2BR88-F1
#
_entry.id   AF-E2BR88-F1
#
_cell.length_a   1.000
_cell.length_b   1.000
_cell.length_c   1.000
_cell.angle_alpha   90.00
_cell.angle_beta   90.00
_cell.angle_gamma   90.00
#
_symmetry.space_group_name_H-M   'P 1'
#
loop_
_entity.id
_entity.type
_entity.pdbx_description
1 polymer ?
#
loop_
_entity_poly.entity_id
_entity_poly.type
_entity_poly.pdbx_seq_one_letter_code
_entity_poly.pdbx_strand_id
1 'polypeptide(L)'
;MFDEIRYELDGVENDRNRNVEITSTLKNYVSISSDKNAIMKNAAWDTTDIISPDGYFNFCVPLNVLLGFCEDYKRIVINARHELILLRSRSDNNGLLGSPALDPKIELFKIQWRMPHVILNDINKPTMLKNLENGRYLSMSFRSWDLYEFSLLQSTTKHLRTVKTATNLEKPRYVIFALQTGRKNVMSENITRFDDCKLINVKLYLKYVKTFS
;
A
#
# COMPACT_ATOMS: atom_id res chain seq x y z
N MET A 1 8.38 -8.35 0.97
CA MET A 1 9.65 -7.81 0.39
C MET A 1 10.01 -6.39 0.86
N PHE A 2 9.11 -5.40 0.73
CA PHE A 2 9.37 -4.02 1.16
C PHE A 2 8.63 -3.68 2.46
N ASP A 3 9.34 -3.09 3.42
CA ASP A 3 8.75 -2.62 4.69
C ASP A 3 8.01 -1.31 4.52
N GLU A 4 8.41 -0.47 3.55
CA GLU A 4 7.79 0.82 3.31
C GLU A 4 7.85 1.21 1.84
N ILE A 5 6.77 1.85 1.38
CA ILE A 5 6.71 2.63 0.15
C ILE A 5 6.29 4.05 0.51
N ARG A 6 7.02 5.03 0.00
CA ARG A 6 6.72 6.44 0.22
C ARG A 6 6.79 7.19 -1.11
N TYR A 7 5.84 8.09 -1.30
CA TYR A 7 5.73 8.92 -2.48
C TYR A 7 5.78 10.39 -2.08
N GLU A 8 6.69 11.12 -2.71
CA GLU A 8 6.95 12.52 -2.46
C GLU A 8 6.80 13.34 -3.74
N LEU A 9 6.25 14.54 -3.59
CA LEU A 9 6.25 15.60 -4.60
C LEU A 9 7.09 16.76 -4.09
N ASP A 10 8.14 17.14 -4.82
CA ASP A 10 9.06 18.22 -4.47
C ASP A 10 9.65 18.07 -3.04
N GLY A 11 9.93 16.83 -2.62
CA GLY A 11 10.44 16.50 -1.29
C GLY A 11 9.41 16.55 -0.15
N VAL A 12 8.12 16.71 -0.45
CA VAL A 12 7.03 16.65 0.53
C VAL A 12 6.38 15.26 0.48
N GLU A 13 6.30 14.57 1.62
CA GLU A 13 5.58 13.30 1.75
C GLU A 13 4.09 13.49 1.48
N ASN A 14 3.61 12.92 0.37
CA ASN A 14 2.20 12.90 0.03
C ASN A 14 1.52 11.62 0.50
N ASP A 15 2.17 10.47 0.30
CA ASP A 15 1.56 9.18 0.63
C ASP A 15 2.62 8.19 1.07
N ARG A 16 2.27 7.35 2.04
CA ARG A 16 3.17 6.39 2.65
C ARG A 16 2.38 5.19 3.11
N ASN A 17 2.89 4.00 2.78
CA ASN A 17 2.38 2.74 3.31
C ASN A 17 3.48 1.93 3.94
N ARG A 18 3.24 1.50 5.18
CA ARG A 18 4.08 0.54 5.89
C ARG A 18 3.58 -0.88 5.67
N ASN A 19 4.49 -1.84 5.79
CA ASN A 19 4.26 -3.26 5.55
C ASN A 19 3.46 -3.45 4.25
N VAL A 20 4.07 -2.99 3.15
CA VAL A 20 3.43 -2.76 1.84
C VAL A 20 2.60 -3.96 1.39
N GLU A 21 3.13 -5.15 1.66
CA GLU A 21 2.50 -6.42 1.35
C GLU A 21 1.17 -6.59 2.09
N ILE A 22 1.17 -6.60 3.43
CA ILE A 22 -0.04 -6.74 4.24
C ILE A 22 -1.06 -5.63 3.96
N THR A 23 -0.62 -4.37 3.91
CA THR A 23 -1.51 -3.23 3.68
C THR A 23 -2.20 -3.32 2.33
N SER A 24 -1.44 -3.62 1.27
CA SER A 24 -2.01 -3.76 -0.07
C SER A 24 -2.89 -5.02 -0.20
N THR A 25 -2.52 -6.15 0.43
CA THR A 25 -3.37 -7.35 0.47
C THR A 25 -4.72 -7.07 1.12
N LEU A 26 -4.73 -6.46 2.32
CA LEU A 26 -5.98 -6.14 3.03
C LEU A 26 -6.87 -5.20 2.24
N LYS A 27 -6.27 -4.13 1.68
CA LYS A 27 -6.97 -3.19 0.81
C LYS A 27 -7.59 -3.93 -0.37
N ASN A 28 -6.78 -4.68 -1.09
CA ASN A 28 -7.17 -5.38 -2.31
C ASN A 28 -8.29 -6.38 -2.08
N TYR A 29 -8.26 -7.09 -0.94
CA TYR A 29 -9.30 -8.05 -0.59
C TYR A 29 -10.70 -7.41 -0.52
N VAL A 30 -10.78 -6.13 -0.15
CA VAL A 30 -12.05 -5.40 -0.01
C VAL A 30 -12.37 -4.54 -1.24
N SER A 31 -11.35 -4.04 -1.97
CA SER A 31 -11.56 -3.02 -3.01
C SER A 31 -11.45 -3.52 -4.46
N ILE A 32 -10.89 -4.70 -4.71
CA ILE A 32 -10.68 -5.20 -6.07
C ILE A 32 -11.95 -5.90 -6.58
N SER A 33 -12.39 -5.53 -7.79
CA SER A 33 -13.42 -6.27 -8.51
C SER A 33 -12.87 -7.57 -9.09
N SER A 34 -13.74 -8.55 -9.33
CA SER A 34 -13.39 -9.82 -9.98
C SER A 34 -12.55 -9.63 -11.25
N ASP A 35 -12.94 -8.66 -12.08
CA ASP A 35 -12.29 -8.41 -13.37
C ASP A 35 -10.89 -7.84 -13.19
N LYS A 36 -10.71 -6.93 -12.22
CA LYS A 36 -9.38 -6.40 -11.87
C LYS A 36 -8.50 -7.48 -11.26
N ASN A 37 -9.06 -8.38 -10.45
CA ASN A 37 -8.32 -9.50 -9.89
C ASN A 37 -7.77 -10.42 -10.99
N ALA A 38 -8.58 -10.70 -12.02
CA ALA A 38 -8.17 -11.51 -13.16
C ALA A 38 -6.99 -10.90 -13.95
N ILE A 39 -6.90 -9.56 -14.01
CA ILE A 39 -5.82 -8.83 -14.68
C ILE A 39 -4.58 -8.71 -13.78
N MET A 40 -4.74 -8.77 -12.46
CA MET A 40 -3.66 -8.61 -11.47
C MET A 40 -2.87 -9.89 -11.17
N LYS A 41 -2.99 -10.94 -11.99
CA LYS A 41 -2.22 -12.19 -11.80
C LYS A 41 -0.70 -11.97 -11.73
N ASN A 42 -0.16 -11.01 -12.48
CA ASN A 42 1.26 -10.65 -12.47
C ASN A 42 1.69 -9.74 -11.30
N ALA A 43 0.72 -9.28 -10.50
CA ALA A 43 0.94 -8.48 -9.30
C ALA A 43 0.72 -9.30 -8.01
N ALA A 44 0.20 -10.53 -8.14
CA ALA A 44 -0.01 -11.44 -7.03
C ALA A 44 1.19 -12.39 -6.86
N TRP A 45 1.47 -12.75 -5.61
CA TRP A 45 2.51 -13.73 -5.25
C TRP A 45 2.10 -15.19 -5.53
N ASP A 46 0.89 -15.41 -6.04
CA ASP A 46 0.35 -16.74 -6.31
C ASP A 46 0.62 -17.14 -7.76
N THR A 47 1.88 -17.46 -8.05
CA THR A 47 2.27 -17.94 -9.37
C THR A 47 3.31 -19.05 -9.24
N THR A 48 2.82 -20.28 -9.18
CA THR A 48 3.64 -21.50 -9.25
C THR A 48 4.43 -21.63 -10.56
N ASP A 49 4.15 -20.78 -11.56
CA ASP A 49 4.56 -21.00 -12.95
C ASP A 49 5.43 -19.85 -13.55
N ILE A 50 5.87 -18.86 -12.76
CA ILE A 50 6.57 -17.65 -13.27
C ILE A 50 8.10 -17.66 -13.05
N ILE A 51 8.61 -18.60 -12.25
CA ILE A 51 10.06 -18.69 -12.04
C ILE A 51 10.68 -19.36 -13.28
N SER A 52 11.56 -18.64 -13.97
CA SER A 52 12.32 -19.23 -15.08
C SER A 52 13.15 -20.42 -14.59
N PRO A 53 13.53 -21.37 -15.45
CA PRO A 53 14.42 -22.48 -15.08
C PRO A 53 15.73 -22.01 -14.41
N ASP A 54 16.16 -20.79 -14.73
CA ASP A 54 17.37 -20.15 -14.22
C ASP A 54 17.15 -19.38 -12.91
N GLY A 55 15.95 -19.44 -12.31
CA GLY A 55 15.63 -18.82 -11.02
C GLY A 55 15.25 -17.33 -11.09
N TYR A 56 15.26 -16.72 -12.27
CA TYR A 56 14.80 -15.33 -12.45
C TYR A 56 13.28 -15.24 -12.50
N PHE A 57 12.76 -14.14 -11.95
CA PHE A 57 11.35 -13.79 -12.02
C PHE A 57 11.19 -12.28 -12.26
N ASN A 58 10.03 -11.87 -12.79
CA ASN A 58 9.65 -10.47 -12.92
C ASN A 58 8.20 -10.29 -12.50
N PHE A 59 7.89 -9.10 -11.97
CA PHE A 59 6.53 -8.73 -11.58
C PHE A 59 6.29 -7.26 -11.88
N CYS A 60 5.01 -6.91 -12.07
CA CYS A 60 4.59 -5.53 -12.32
C CYS A 60 3.40 -5.22 -11.43
N VAL A 61 3.61 -4.35 -10.43
CA VAL A 61 2.56 -3.95 -9.49
C VAL A 61 2.09 -2.54 -9.83
N PRO A 62 0.80 -2.35 -10.14
CA PRO A 62 0.22 -1.03 -10.33
C PRO A 62 0.33 -0.16 -9.05
N LEU A 63 0.81 1.08 -9.17
CA LEU A 63 0.98 1.96 -8.01
C LEU A 63 -0.34 2.34 -7.31
N ASN A 64 -1.48 2.31 -8.00
CA ASN A 64 -2.79 2.54 -7.38
C ASN A 64 -3.20 1.46 -6.36
N VAL A 65 -2.59 0.27 -6.46
CA VAL A 65 -2.77 -0.79 -5.47
C VAL A 65 -1.96 -0.50 -4.22
N LEU A 66 -0.80 0.14 -4.37
CA LEU A 66 0.15 0.38 -3.30
C LEU A 66 0.00 1.75 -2.63
N LEU A 67 -0.53 2.74 -3.33
CA LEU A 67 -0.62 4.14 -2.89
C LEU A 67 -2.00 4.69 -3.22
N GLY A 68 -2.62 5.34 -2.24
CA GLY A 68 -3.91 5.99 -2.37
C GLY A 68 -3.88 7.25 -3.22
N PHE A 69 -2.75 7.98 -3.24
CA PHE A 69 -2.55 9.09 -4.18
C PHE A 69 -2.72 8.62 -5.63
N CYS A 70 -2.07 7.51 -6.00
CA CYS A 70 -2.17 6.93 -7.34
C CYS A 70 -3.57 6.32 -7.64
N GLU A 71 -4.33 5.97 -6.60
CA GLU A 71 -5.70 5.48 -6.71
C GLU A 71 -6.69 6.60 -7.03
N ASP A 72 -6.64 7.70 -6.27
CA ASP A 72 -7.69 8.73 -6.28
C ASP A 72 -7.32 9.97 -7.10
N TYR A 73 -6.05 10.36 -7.13
CA TYR A 73 -5.63 11.57 -7.84
C TYR A 73 -5.47 11.31 -9.34
N LYS A 74 -6.40 11.85 -10.14
CA LYS A 74 -6.45 11.68 -11.61
C LYS A 74 -6.07 12.93 -12.40
N ARG A 75 -5.63 13.99 -11.72
CA ARG A 75 -5.25 15.24 -12.36
C ARG A 75 -3.76 15.25 -12.70
N ILE A 76 -3.39 16.11 -13.64
CA ILE A 76 -2.01 16.29 -14.08
C ILE A 76 -1.27 17.08 -13.00
N VAL A 77 -0.14 16.57 -12.54
CA VAL A 77 0.83 17.33 -11.75
C VAL A 77 1.82 17.95 -12.72
N ILE A 78 2.04 19.27 -12.62
CA ILE A 78 2.89 20.03 -13.54
C ILE A 78 4.05 20.60 -12.73
N ASN A 79 5.26 20.53 -13.30
CA ASN A 79 6.46 21.13 -12.72
C ASN A 79 6.77 20.65 -11.29
N ALA A 80 6.45 19.40 -10.97
CA ALA A 80 6.81 18.78 -9.70
C ALA A 80 7.79 17.64 -9.94
N ARG A 81 8.75 17.49 -9.04
CA ARG A 81 9.63 16.33 -8.97
C ARG A 81 8.90 15.21 -8.25
N HIS A 82 8.73 14.10 -8.95
CA HIS A 82 8.14 12.88 -8.41
C HIS A 82 9.23 11.97 -7.84
N GLU A 83 9.10 11.58 -6.58
CA GLU A 83 10.07 10.70 -5.90
C GLU A 83 9.33 9.50 -5.31
N LEU A 84 9.79 8.30 -5.68
CA LEU A 84 9.29 7.04 -5.13
C LEU A 84 10.40 6.38 -4.33
N ILE A 85 10.19 6.25 -3.02
CA ILE A 85 11.14 5.68 -2.08
C ILE A 85 10.62 4.32 -1.63
N LEU A 86 11.48 3.31 -1.73
CA LEU A 86 11.20 1.95 -1.30
C LEU A 86 12.20 1.55 -0.22
N LEU A 87 11.70 1.20 0.96
CA LEU A 87 12.52 0.63 2.02
C LEU A 87 12.41 -0.89 1.98
N ARG A 88 13.50 -1.56 1.63
CA ARG A 88 13.56 -3.02 1.63
C ARG A 88 13.50 -3.55 3.07
N SER A 89 12.79 -4.65 3.26
CA SER A 89 12.77 -5.34 4.56
C SER A 89 14.15 -5.91 4.90
N ARG A 90 14.40 -6.07 6.21
CA ARG A 90 15.65 -6.69 6.71
C ARG A 90 15.73 -8.19 6.42
N SER A 91 14.60 -8.82 6.12
CA SER A 91 14.50 -10.26 5.83
C SER A 91 13.52 -10.48 4.68
N ASP A 92 13.85 -11.45 3.82
CA ASP A 92 13.00 -11.85 2.70
C ASP A 92 11.95 -12.90 3.10
N ASN A 93 11.96 -13.39 4.35
CA ASN A 93 11.11 -14.50 4.80
C ASN A 93 9.62 -14.30 4.54
N ASN A 94 9.15 -13.05 4.57
CA ASN A 94 7.74 -12.73 4.32
C ASN A 94 7.36 -12.78 2.83
N GLY A 95 8.35 -12.59 1.95
CA GLY A 95 8.16 -12.68 0.50
C GLY A 95 8.54 -14.04 -0.07
N LEU A 96 8.75 -15.07 0.76
CA LEU A 96 9.12 -16.40 0.29
C LEU A 96 8.21 -17.43 0.96
N LEU A 97 7.81 -18.44 0.18
CA LEU A 97 7.07 -19.59 0.69
C LEU A 97 7.90 -20.84 0.43
N GLY A 98 8.34 -21.52 1.50
CA GLY A 98 9.17 -22.71 1.37
C GLY A 98 9.85 -23.13 2.67
N SER A 99 10.76 -24.10 2.57
CA SER A 99 11.51 -24.62 3.71
C SER A 99 12.67 -23.70 4.10
N PRO A 100 12.73 -23.17 5.34
CA PRO A 100 13.79 -22.25 5.77
C PRO A 100 15.19 -22.88 5.72
N ALA A 101 15.29 -24.20 5.66
CA ALA A 101 16.57 -24.92 5.54
C ALA A 101 17.32 -24.62 4.22
N LEU A 102 16.63 -24.13 3.20
CA LEU A 102 17.22 -23.80 1.90
C LEU A 102 17.96 -22.44 1.89
N ASP A 103 17.80 -21.62 2.93
CA ASP A 103 18.30 -20.24 3.02
C ASP A 103 18.19 -19.43 1.71
N PRO A 104 16.99 -19.36 1.10
CA PRO A 104 16.82 -18.68 -0.18
C PRO A 104 17.05 -17.18 -0.03
N LYS A 105 17.71 -16.59 -1.02
CA LYS A 105 18.01 -15.14 -1.06
C LYS A 105 17.37 -14.51 -2.27
N ILE A 106 16.72 -13.36 -2.08
CA ILE A 106 16.20 -12.59 -3.20
C ILE A 106 17.20 -11.49 -3.57
N GLU A 107 17.62 -11.46 -4.82
CA GLU A 107 18.45 -10.38 -5.34
C GLU A 107 17.64 -9.48 -6.27
N LEU A 108 17.66 -8.18 -5.98
CA LEU A 108 16.96 -7.18 -6.76
C LEU A 108 17.90 -6.67 -7.85
N PHE A 109 17.79 -7.25 -9.05
CA PHE A 109 18.59 -6.83 -10.20
C PHE A 109 18.19 -5.46 -10.74
N LYS A 110 16.88 -5.19 -10.81
CA LYS A 110 16.35 -4.00 -11.47
C LYS A 110 14.98 -3.63 -10.91
N ILE A 111 14.85 -2.39 -10.47
CA ILE A 111 13.56 -1.77 -10.13
C ILE A 111 13.30 -0.66 -11.15
N GLN A 112 12.12 -0.68 -11.75
CA GLN A 112 11.65 0.39 -12.60
C GLN A 112 10.24 0.77 -12.18
N TRP A 113 9.99 2.08 -12.16
CA TRP A 113 8.65 2.61 -12.03
C TRP A 113 8.31 3.35 -13.33
N ARG A 114 7.03 3.33 -13.71
CA ARG A 114 6.55 3.95 -14.95
C ARG A 114 5.49 4.96 -14.58
N MET A 115 5.73 6.23 -14.90
CA MET A 115 4.79 7.32 -14.72
C MET A 115 4.29 7.80 -16.09
N PRO A 116 2.98 7.85 -16.34
CA PRO A 116 2.45 8.45 -17.56
C PRO A 116 2.84 9.92 -17.66
N HIS A 117 3.45 10.31 -18.77
CA HIS A 117 3.80 11.71 -19.06
C HIS A 117 2.86 12.27 -20.12
N VAL A 118 2.30 13.45 -19.88
CA VAL A 118 1.38 14.13 -20.81
C VAL A 118 2.11 15.31 -21.44
N ILE A 119 2.17 15.32 -22.76
CA ILE A 119 2.73 16.42 -23.54
C ILE A 119 1.56 17.21 -24.15
N LEU A 120 1.54 18.52 -23.92
CA LEU A 120 0.53 19.40 -24.51
C LEU A 120 0.92 19.76 -25.94
N ASN A 121 -0.07 19.79 -26.83
CA ASN A 121 0.11 20.33 -28.18
C ASN A 121 0.18 21.87 -28.15
N ASP A 122 0.66 22.46 -29.25
CA ASP A 122 0.87 23.91 -29.34
C ASP A 122 -0.43 24.72 -29.26
N ILE A 123 -1.58 24.09 -29.53
CA ILE A 123 -2.91 24.71 -29.44
C ILE A 123 -3.38 24.83 -27.98
N ASN A 124 -3.22 23.78 -27.18
CA ASN A 124 -3.72 23.73 -25.81
C ASN A 124 -2.73 24.30 -24.79
N LYS A 125 -1.44 24.34 -25.13
CA LYS A 125 -0.37 24.84 -24.25
C LYS A 125 -0.57 26.28 -23.78
N PRO A 126 -0.94 27.28 -24.63
CA PRO A 126 -1.17 28.65 -24.19
C PRO A 126 -2.33 28.76 -23.19
N THR A 127 -3.41 28.01 -23.42
CA THR A 127 -4.59 27.98 -22.53
C THR A 127 -4.22 27.41 -21.16
N MET A 128 -3.44 26.34 -21.13
CA MET A 128 -2.94 25.74 -19.89
C MET A 128 -2.00 26.68 -19.13
N LEU A 129 -1.10 27.39 -19.82
CA LEU A 129 -0.20 28.37 -19.20
C LEU A 129 -0.98 29.54 -18.57
N LYS A 130 -1.97 30.10 -19.27
CA LYS A 130 -2.85 31.13 -18.69
C LYS A 130 -3.57 30.65 -17.43
N ASN A 131 -4.04 29.40 -17.41
CA ASN A 131 -4.68 28.83 -16.24
C ASN A 131 -3.73 28.66 -15.05
N LEU A 132 -2.46 28.36 -15.29
CA LEU A 132 -1.41 28.28 -14.26
C LEU A 132 -1.05 29.67 -13.72
N GLU A 133 -0.88 30.66 -14.59
CA GLU A 133 -0.60 32.06 -14.23
C GLU A 133 -1.71 32.66 -13.36
N ASN A 134 -2.96 32.27 -13.58
CA ASN A 134 -4.10 32.66 -12.75
C ASN A 134 -4.02 32.13 -11.30
N GLY A 135 -3.01 31.32 -10.96
CA GLY A 135 -2.67 30.97 -9.57
C GLY A 135 -3.73 30.14 -8.84
N ARG A 136 -4.58 29.42 -9.57
CA ARG A 136 -5.65 28.62 -8.95
C ARG A 136 -5.05 27.43 -8.22
N TYR A 137 -5.23 27.40 -6.90
CA TYR A 137 -4.92 26.23 -6.08
C TYR A 137 -5.79 25.04 -6.49
N LEU A 138 -5.13 23.91 -6.75
CA LEU A 138 -5.77 22.64 -7.00
C LEU A 138 -5.81 21.83 -5.70
N SER A 139 -7.01 21.53 -5.22
CA SER A 139 -7.16 20.61 -4.10
C SER A 139 -6.67 19.21 -4.51
N MET A 140 -5.69 18.69 -3.77
CA MET A 140 -5.17 17.32 -3.90
C MET A 140 -5.82 16.42 -2.84
N SER A 141 -7.06 16.03 -3.09
CA SER A 141 -7.80 15.13 -2.21
C SER A 141 -7.62 13.67 -2.64
N PHE A 142 -7.16 12.82 -1.73
CA PHE A 142 -7.06 11.37 -1.89
C PHE A 142 -7.24 10.67 -0.54
N ARG A 143 -7.45 9.36 -0.54
CA ARG A 143 -7.50 8.52 0.67
C ARG A 143 -6.10 7.96 0.94
N SER A 144 -5.55 8.22 2.12
CA SER A 144 -4.36 7.54 2.63
C SER A 144 -4.75 6.26 3.38
N TRP A 145 -3.77 5.38 3.57
CA TRP A 145 -3.94 4.15 4.35
C TRP A 145 -2.94 4.13 5.50
N ASP A 146 -3.42 3.81 6.70
CA ASP A 146 -2.58 3.66 7.89
C ASP A 146 -2.73 2.24 8.46
N LEU A 147 -1.60 1.54 8.59
CA LEU A 147 -1.56 0.22 9.21
C LEU A 147 -1.11 0.30 10.66
N TYR A 148 -1.92 -0.25 11.56
CA TYR A 148 -1.56 -0.48 12.96
C TYR A 148 -1.40 -1.98 13.20
N GLU A 149 -0.15 -2.40 13.41
CA GLU A 149 0.16 -3.80 13.73
C GLU A 149 0.30 -3.98 15.25
N PHE A 150 -0.31 -5.06 15.76
CA PHE A 150 -0.23 -5.42 17.17
C PHE A 150 0.27 -6.86 17.32
N SER A 151 1.46 -7.02 17.92
CA SER A 151 2.21 -8.27 17.92
C SER A 151 1.71 -9.36 18.87
N LEU A 152 0.90 -9.04 19.89
CA LEU A 152 0.37 -10.04 20.84
C LEU A 152 -1.05 -9.71 21.28
N LEU A 153 -2.02 -10.53 20.89
CA LEU A 153 -3.27 -10.66 21.65
C LEU A 153 -2.99 -11.68 22.76
N GLN A 154 -2.94 -11.25 24.02
CA GLN A 154 -2.91 -12.21 25.14
C GLN A 154 -4.15 -13.11 25.06
N SER A 155 -4.10 -14.35 25.52
CA SER A 155 -5.28 -15.24 25.54
C SER A 155 -6.26 -14.82 26.64
N THR A 156 -6.85 -13.64 26.51
CA THR A 156 -7.87 -13.09 27.40
C THR A 156 -9.19 -13.00 26.65
N THR A 157 -10.29 -13.05 27.40
CA THR A 157 -11.65 -13.06 26.85
C THR A 157 -12.13 -11.71 26.33
N LYS A 158 -11.44 -10.60 26.66
CA LYS A 158 -11.73 -9.24 26.19
C LYS A 158 -10.44 -8.47 25.98
N HIS A 159 -10.31 -7.85 24.81
CA HIS A 159 -9.23 -6.93 24.47
C HIS A 159 -9.80 -5.57 24.12
N LEU A 160 -9.30 -4.53 24.78
CA LEU A 160 -9.56 -3.14 24.41
C LEU A 160 -8.24 -2.51 23.98
N ARG A 161 -8.16 -2.09 22.72
CA ARG A 161 -7.02 -1.34 22.20
C ARG A 161 -7.47 0.02 21.72
N THR A 162 -6.71 1.04 22.06
CA THR A 162 -6.90 2.39 21.54
C THR A 162 -5.96 2.60 20.37
N VAL A 163 -6.52 2.83 19.20
CA VAL A 163 -5.79 3.29 18.02
C VAL A 163 -5.90 4.81 17.98
N LYS A 164 -4.77 5.50 18.00
CA LYS A 164 -4.76 6.93 17.71
C LYS A 164 -4.82 7.05 16.19
N THR A 165 -5.92 7.60 15.66
CA THR A 165 -5.99 7.94 14.23
C THR A 165 -5.14 9.19 13.96
N ALA A 166 -4.80 9.42 12.69
CA ALA A 166 -4.07 10.60 12.25
C ALA A 166 -4.75 11.93 12.65
N THR A 167 -4.02 13.03 12.46
CA THR A 167 -4.34 14.40 12.91
C THR A 167 -5.80 14.82 12.68
N ASN A 168 -6.31 15.79 13.46
CA ASN A 168 -7.71 16.27 13.43
C ASN A 168 -8.25 16.68 12.04
N LEU A 169 -7.39 16.81 11.02
CA LEU A 169 -7.80 17.08 9.63
C LEU A 169 -8.32 15.84 8.90
N GLU A 170 -7.83 14.65 9.24
CA GLU A 170 -8.17 13.43 8.53
C GLU A 170 -9.35 12.72 9.18
N LYS A 171 -10.31 12.29 8.35
CA LYS A 171 -11.51 11.58 8.79
C LYS A 171 -11.42 10.12 8.37
N PRO A 172 -11.35 9.15 9.32
CA PRO A 172 -11.35 7.74 8.96
C PRO A 172 -12.67 7.39 8.26
N ARG A 173 -12.57 6.79 7.06
CA ARG A 173 -13.73 6.37 6.28
C ARG A 173 -14.06 4.90 6.48
N TYR A 174 -13.04 4.07 6.55
CA TYR A 174 -13.14 2.62 6.68
C TYR A 174 -12.15 2.15 7.74
N VAL A 175 -12.54 1.11 8.46
CA VAL A 175 -11.67 0.39 9.39
C VAL A 175 -11.72 -1.07 8.99
N ILE A 176 -10.56 -1.61 8.59
CA ILE A 176 -10.39 -3.03 8.29
C ILE A 176 -9.67 -3.65 9.48
N PHE A 177 -10.22 -4.74 9.99
CA PHE A 177 -9.63 -5.52 11.06
C PHE A 177 -9.38 -6.93 10.55
N ALA A 178 -8.16 -7.41 10.76
CA ALA A 178 -7.74 -8.74 10.36
C ALA A 178 -6.79 -9.33 11.40
N LEU A 179 -6.77 -10.65 11.50
CA LEU A 179 -5.96 -11.40 12.43
C LEU A 179 -5.11 -12.43 11.73
N GLN A 180 -3.99 -12.77 12.36
CA GLN A 180 -3.06 -13.74 11.84
C GLN A 180 -2.30 -14.41 12.99
N THR A 181 -2.12 -15.72 12.88
CA THR A 181 -1.48 -16.54 13.92
C THR A 181 -0.14 -17.07 13.41
N GLY A 182 0.96 -16.62 14.00
CA GLY A 182 2.28 -17.27 13.84
C GLY A 182 2.87 -17.30 12.42
N ARG A 183 2.48 -16.39 11.51
CA ARG A 183 2.98 -16.39 10.11
C ARG A 183 4.04 -15.35 9.81
N LYS A 184 4.15 -14.31 10.64
CA LYS A 184 5.12 -13.23 10.41
C LYS A 184 6.55 -13.75 10.53
N ASN A 185 7.36 -13.49 9.52
CA ASN A 185 8.74 -13.96 9.36
C ASN A 185 8.89 -15.49 9.34
N VAL A 186 7.81 -16.23 9.07
CA VAL A 186 7.80 -17.69 8.99
C VAL A 186 7.67 -18.10 7.53
N MET A 187 8.77 -18.57 6.95
CA MET A 187 8.85 -18.87 5.52
C MET A 187 7.99 -20.08 5.09
N SER A 188 7.65 -20.96 6.01
CA SER A 188 6.76 -22.10 5.74
C SER A 188 5.28 -21.71 5.66
N GLU A 189 4.94 -20.49 6.05
CA GLU A 189 3.57 -20.00 6.15
C GLU A 189 3.34 -18.79 5.25
N ASN A 190 2.17 -18.71 4.62
CA ASN A 190 1.86 -17.60 3.74
C ASN A 190 1.38 -16.38 4.54
N ILE A 191 2.17 -15.30 4.55
CA ILE A 191 1.86 -14.07 5.30
C ILE A 191 0.61 -13.33 4.79
N THR A 192 0.16 -13.58 3.56
CA THR A 192 -1.05 -12.94 2.99
C THR A 192 -2.36 -13.57 3.47
N ARG A 193 -2.29 -14.66 4.25
CA ARG A 193 -3.46 -15.37 4.79
C ARG A 193 -3.81 -14.88 6.19
N PHE A 194 -5.09 -14.57 6.38
CA PHE A 194 -5.68 -14.10 7.64
C PHE A 194 -6.59 -15.17 8.25
N ASP A 195 -6.63 -15.24 9.57
CA ASP A 195 -7.43 -16.20 10.35
C ASP A 195 -8.69 -15.56 10.93
N ASP A 196 -9.69 -16.40 11.21
CA ASP A 196 -10.87 -16.02 11.99
C ASP A 196 -10.59 -15.94 13.52
N CYS A 197 -9.52 -16.60 13.98
CA CYS A 197 -9.11 -16.77 15.38
C CYS A 197 -10.27 -17.14 16.33
N LYS A 198 -11.34 -17.79 15.84
CA LYS A 198 -12.57 -18.09 16.59
C LYS A 198 -13.19 -16.89 17.32
N LEU A 199 -12.99 -15.66 16.82
CA LEU A 199 -13.60 -14.47 17.41
C LEU A 199 -15.10 -14.44 17.12
N ILE A 200 -15.90 -14.23 18.18
CA ILE A 200 -17.36 -14.17 18.08
C ILE A 200 -17.86 -12.72 17.95
N ASN A 201 -17.12 -11.74 18.50
CA ASN A 201 -17.58 -10.35 18.55
C ASN A 201 -16.41 -9.36 18.45
N VAL A 202 -16.59 -8.34 17.61
CA VAL A 202 -15.69 -7.19 17.48
C VAL A 202 -16.52 -5.93 17.62
N LYS A 203 -16.11 -5.03 18.53
CA LYS A 203 -16.76 -3.73 18.72
C LYS A 203 -15.76 -2.61 18.48
N LEU A 204 -16.11 -1.71 17.57
CA LEU A 204 -15.33 -0.51 17.28
C LEU A 204 -15.98 0.71 17.95
N TYR A 205 -15.18 1.45 18.71
CA TYR A 205 -15.61 2.70 19.35
C TYR A 205 -14.86 3.88 18.73
N LEU A 206 -15.58 4.75 18.01
CA LEU A 206 -15.02 5.97 17.45
C LEU A 206 -15.31 7.14 18.40
N LYS A 207 -14.26 7.78 18.93
CA LYS A 207 -14.37 9.01 19.73
C LYS A 207 -13.92 10.19 18.88
N TYR A 208 -14.83 11.11 18.58
CA TYR A 208 -14.50 12.39 17.95
C TYR A 208 -14.29 13.44 19.06
N VAL A 209 -13.07 13.96 19.20
CA VAL A 209 -12.82 15.16 20.03
C VAL A 209 -13.01 16.38 19.11
N LYS A 210 -14.16 17.05 19.20
CA LYS A 210 -14.32 18.39 18.63
C LYS A 210 -13.58 19.37 19.54
N THR A 211 -12.37 19.76 19.15
CA THR A 211 -11.74 20.97 19.71
C THR A 211 -12.38 22.16 18.99
N PHE A 212 -13.26 22.87 19.68
CA PHE A 212 -13.66 24.21 19.27
C PHE A 212 -12.53 25.14 19.70
N SER A 213 -11.87 25.77 18.72
CA SER A 213 -11.01 26.94 18.92
C SER A 213 -11.85 28.21 18.87
#